data_AF-A0A800CMZ9-F1
#
_entry.id   AF-A0A800CMZ9-F1
#
_cell.length_a   1.000
_cell.length_b   1.000
_cell.length_c   1.000
_cell.angle_alpha   90.00
_cell.angle_beta   90.00
_cell.angle_gamma   90.00
#
_symmetry.space_group_name_H-M   'P 1'
#
loop_
_entity.id
_entity.type
_entity.pdbx_description
1 polymer ?
#
loop_
_entity_poly.entity_id
_entity_poly.type
_entity_poly.pdbx_seq_one_letter_code
_entity_poly.pdbx_strand_id
1 'polypeptide(L)'
;MIEQNFCRNFPVRGESGHRRARRTTAGGQGSRGAGGRELHLIGLTLAAFMPMQIYMNPLITNEVPAATMISLSLYLGLRWLRRERVGWFRFALLGVSLSLALLTKYTALLVLITTTVTYLLRWIRDGRGFAGVILMLLIVTLSAGWLYARNLVIFGDPLVGNWDEQSTFHYEQNPGYRTLSFYLKFGSALYSKQIEGLRWISFWDGEYGSMWGENHFFVARMEDKRGMSLMRWTLFFALMPTIAMVAGVLRFAGRAFFSNDLSALALILLTFLSITSAVNFSMEIPFFSTVKAFFLLSLLGPFVLLACEGFDMMMARSGHMRWMIHAVTATIAVMAYMTYYLR
;
A
#
# COMPACT_ATOMS: atom_id res chain seq x y z
N MET A 1 -3.43 18.07 52.30
CA MET A 1 -4.23 18.16 51.07
C MET A 1 -3.53 17.30 50.01
N ILE A 2 -3.49 15.95 50.09
CA ILE A 2 -4.58 14.94 50.21
C ILE A 2 -5.47 15.03 48.96
N GLU A 3 -5.66 14.03 48.09
CA GLU A 3 -5.41 12.57 48.04
C GLU A 3 -5.72 12.13 46.58
N GLN A 4 -5.01 11.23 45.89
CA GLN A 4 -5.00 9.76 46.05
C GLN A 4 -6.32 9.18 46.60
N ASN A 5 -7.31 8.92 45.75
CA ASN A 5 -8.34 7.90 46.01
C ASN A 5 -9.24 7.70 44.78
N PHE A 6 -9.12 6.56 44.09
CA PHE A 6 -10.29 5.83 43.57
C PHE A 6 -9.90 4.40 43.15
N CYS A 7 -9.53 3.61 44.16
CA CYS A 7 -9.57 2.16 44.13
C CYS A 7 -10.05 1.70 45.51
N ARG A 8 -11.35 1.34 45.64
CA ARG A 8 -11.87 0.14 46.34
C ARG A 8 -13.29 0.33 46.93
N ASN A 9 -14.00 -0.81 46.93
CA ASN A 9 -15.21 -1.22 47.67
C ASN A 9 -16.55 -0.90 46.99
N PHE A 10 -17.45 -1.87 46.77
CA PHE A 10 -18.01 -2.89 47.68
C PHE A 10 -18.54 -4.14 46.91
N PRO A 11 -19.08 -5.21 47.55
CA PRO A 11 -18.45 -6.20 48.42
C PRO A 11 -18.67 -7.66 47.92
N VAL A 12 -18.07 -8.61 48.64
CA VAL A 12 -18.15 -10.07 48.47
C VAL A 12 -19.18 -10.67 49.45
N ARG A 13 -20.10 -11.54 49.00
CA ARG A 13 -20.27 -12.99 49.37
C ARG A 13 -21.69 -13.53 49.08
N GLY A 14 -21.72 -14.74 48.53
CA GLY A 14 -22.90 -15.63 48.42
C GLY A 14 -22.57 -16.86 47.57
N GLU A 15 -22.25 -17.96 48.24
CA GLU A 15 -21.80 -19.27 47.71
C GLU A 15 -22.81 -19.90 46.73
N SER A 16 -22.42 -20.67 45.70
CA SER A 16 -22.12 -22.10 45.84
C SER A 16 -21.76 -22.76 44.49
N GLY A 17 -20.73 -23.62 44.52
CA GLY A 17 -20.66 -24.90 43.79
C GLY A 17 -20.65 -24.95 42.25
N HIS A 18 -19.46 -25.00 41.64
CA HIS A 18 -19.05 -26.16 40.82
C HIS A 18 -17.58 -26.09 40.37
N ARG A 19 -16.81 -27.12 40.77
CA ARG A 19 -15.48 -27.43 40.25
C ARG A 19 -15.62 -27.95 38.81
N ARG A 20 -14.90 -27.36 37.85
CA ARG A 20 -13.95 -28.10 37.00
C ARG A 20 -13.04 -27.18 36.20
N ALA A 21 -11.76 -27.48 36.32
CA ALA A 21 -10.63 -26.83 35.70
C ALA A 21 -10.56 -27.08 34.18
N ARG A 22 -10.04 -26.10 33.43
CA ARG A 22 -8.99 -26.32 32.41
C ARG A 22 -8.31 -25.01 32.00
N ARG A 23 -7.08 -24.86 32.48
CA ARG A 23 -5.92 -24.16 31.91
C ARG A 23 -6.23 -23.05 30.89
N THR A 24 -6.29 -21.81 31.38
CA THR A 24 -5.98 -20.63 30.58
C THR A 24 -4.46 -20.53 30.42
N THR A 25 -4.02 -20.51 29.17
CA THR A 25 -2.66 -20.17 28.75
C THR A 25 -2.36 -18.70 29.10
N ALA A 26 -1.91 -18.49 30.33
CA ALA A 26 -1.16 -17.30 30.71
C ALA A 26 0.25 -17.40 30.09
N GLY A 27 0.42 -16.79 28.92
CA GLY A 27 1.72 -16.68 28.25
C GLY A 27 1.59 -15.89 26.97
N GLY A 28 1.97 -14.60 26.97
CA GLY A 28 2.09 -13.84 25.72
C GLY A 28 1.89 -12.32 25.75
N GLN A 29 1.94 -11.65 26.91
CA GLN A 29 1.89 -10.17 26.95
C GLN A 29 3.26 -9.50 27.16
N GLY A 30 4.33 -10.25 27.44
CA GLY A 30 5.67 -9.69 27.72
C GLY A 30 6.59 -9.46 26.52
N SER A 31 6.34 -10.06 25.34
CA SER A 31 7.29 -10.03 24.20
C SER A 31 6.90 -9.12 23.02
N ARG A 32 5.70 -8.50 23.04
CA ARG A 32 5.21 -7.69 21.91
C ARG A 32 5.88 -6.31 21.76
N GLY A 33 6.58 -5.82 22.78
CA GLY A 33 7.20 -4.49 22.77
C GLY A 33 8.44 -4.36 21.89
N ALA A 34 9.33 -5.35 21.91
CA ALA A 34 10.58 -5.32 21.14
C ALA A 34 10.36 -5.70 19.67
N GLY A 35 9.55 -6.73 19.39
CA GLY A 35 9.22 -7.15 18.02
C GLY A 35 8.42 -6.10 17.25
N GLY A 36 7.56 -5.34 17.93
CA GLY A 36 6.81 -4.25 17.31
C GLY A 36 7.71 -3.10 16.83
N ARG A 37 8.70 -2.69 17.65
CA ARG A 37 9.64 -1.62 17.29
C ARG A 37 10.52 -2.02 16.11
N GLU A 38 10.96 -3.28 16.08
CA GLU A 38 11.74 -3.84 14.98
C GLU A 38 11.01 -3.81 13.65
N LEU A 39 9.76 -4.29 13.62
CA LEU A 39 8.93 -4.26 12.41
C LEU A 39 8.65 -2.83 11.93
N HIS A 40 8.50 -1.86 12.84
CA HIS A 40 8.37 -0.45 12.48
C HIS A 40 9.64 0.08 11.79
N LEU A 41 10.83 -0.29 12.26
CA LEU A 41 12.09 0.13 11.64
C LEU A 41 12.28 -0.51 10.27
N ILE A 42 11.98 -1.80 10.12
CA ILE A 42 12.01 -2.49 8.83
C ILE A 42 11.04 -1.81 7.86
N GLY A 43 9.80 -1.57 8.31
CA GLY A 43 8.78 -0.92 7.49
C GLY A 43 9.17 0.50 7.08
N LEU A 44 9.70 1.30 8.01
CA LEU A 44 10.20 2.64 7.70
C LEU A 44 11.36 2.59 6.69
N THR A 45 12.28 1.63 6.84
CA THR A 45 13.41 1.47 5.93
C THR A 45 12.93 1.10 4.54
N LEU A 46 12.01 0.15 4.41
CA LEU A 46 11.39 -0.20 3.13
C LEU A 46 10.65 1.00 2.53
N ALA A 47 9.83 1.71 3.31
CA ALA A 47 9.08 2.87 2.80
C ALA A 47 10.00 3.99 2.28
N ALA A 48 11.07 4.29 3.03
CA ALA A 48 11.98 5.38 2.72
C ALA A 48 12.95 5.06 1.57
N PHE A 49 13.41 3.80 1.49
CA PHE A 49 14.47 3.40 0.57
C PHE A 49 14.01 2.45 -0.55
N MET A 50 12.71 2.25 -0.72
CA MET A 50 12.20 1.57 -1.91
C MET A 50 12.66 2.34 -3.16
N PRO A 51 13.33 1.71 -4.14
CA PRO A 51 13.86 2.39 -5.31
C PRO A 51 12.83 3.27 -6.03
N MET A 52 11.62 2.76 -6.23
CA MET A 52 10.45 3.52 -6.70
C MET A 52 10.26 4.87 -6.00
N GLN A 53 10.38 4.92 -4.68
CA GLN A 53 10.22 6.16 -3.93
C GLN A 53 11.40 7.11 -4.12
N ILE A 54 12.62 6.56 -4.27
CA ILE A 54 13.84 7.34 -4.44
C ILE A 54 13.86 8.05 -5.80
N TYR A 55 13.69 7.32 -6.89
CA TYR A 55 13.84 7.91 -8.23
C TYR A 55 12.64 8.78 -8.63
N MET A 56 11.46 8.59 -8.01
CA MET A 56 10.29 9.43 -8.27
C MET A 56 10.37 10.80 -7.57
N ASN A 57 11.11 10.90 -6.45
CA ASN A 57 11.21 12.12 -5.67
C ASN A 57 11.73 13.35 -6.46
N PRO A 58 12.80 13.25 -7.28
CA PRO A 58 13.29 14.38 -8.05
C PRO A 58 12.40 14.73 -9.27
N LEU A 59 11.39 13.93 -9.61
CA LEU A 59 10.56 14.15 -10.80
C LEU A 59 9.42 15.12 -10.50
N ILE A 60 9.25 16.14 -11.35
CA ILE A 60 8.12 17.08 -11.28
C ILE A 60 6.87 16.39 -11.82
N THR A 61 6.13 15.73 -10.93
CA THR A 61 4.92 14.96 -11.26
C THR A 61 3.88 15.08 -10.15
N ASN A 62 2.63 14.72 -10.44
CA ASN A 62 1.58 14.59 -9.44
C ASN A 62 1.63 13.23 -8.68
N GLU A 63 2.58 12.34 -8.98
CA GLU A 63 2.65 11.00 -8.39
C GLU A 63 2.96 11.02 -6.89
N VAL A 64 4.02 11.74 -6.48
CA VAL A 64 4.44 11.81 -5.07
C VAL A 64 3.42 12.57 -4.20
N PRO A 65 2.88 13.73 -4.62
CA PRO A 65 1.77 14.37 -3.91
C PRO A 65 0.53 13.47 -3.82
N ALA A 66 0.17 12.76 -4.89
CA ALA A 66 -0.97 11.84 -4.88
C ALA A 66 -0.76 10.70 -3.89
N ALA A 67 0.39 10.02 -3.96
CA ALA A 67 0.73 8.94 -3.04
C ALA A 67 0.70 9.38 -1.58
N THR A 68 1.15 10.62 -1.30
CA THR A 68 1.11 11.21 0.04
C THR A 68 -0.32 11.42 0.54
N MET A 69 -1.18 12.06 -0.26
CA MET A 69 -2.58 12.33 0.12
C MET A 69 -3.43 11.06 0.20
N ILE A 70 -3.18 10.10 -0.69
CA ILE A 70 -3.81 8.78 -0.66
C ILE A 70 -3.37 8.02 0.61
N SER A 71 -2.08 8.01 0.94
CA SER A 71 -1.55 7.37 2.14
C SER A 71 -2.11 8.00 3.41
N LEU A 72 -2.22 9.33 3.47
CA LEU A 72 -2.85 10.06 4.57
C LEU A 72 -4.32 9.65 4.73
N SER A 73 -5.08 9.63 3.63
CA SER A 73 -6.50 9.25 3.65
C SER A 73 -6.69 7.81 4.11
N LEU A 74 -5.86 6.89 3.62
CA LEU A 74 -5.88 5.50 4.07
C LEU A 74 -5.53 5.39 5.56
N TYR A 75 -4.47 6.08 6.02
CA TYR A 75 -4.06 6.08 7.41
C TYR A 75 -5.19 6.57 8.33
N LEU A 76 -5.81 7.71 8.02
CA LEU A 76 -6.92 8.26 8.79
C LEU A 76 -8.13 7.30 8.77
N GLY A 77 -8.47 6.78 7.59
CA GLY A 77 -9.53 5.79 7.40
C GLY A 77 -9.35 4.58 8.29
N LEU A 78 -8.19 3.92 8.24
CA LEU A 78 -7.87 2.75 9.05
C LEU A 78 -7.77 3.06 10.55
N ARG A 79 -7.12 4.17 10.91
CA ARG A 79 -6.92 4.57 12.32
C ARG A 79 -8.25 4.79 13.03
N TRP A 80 -9.22 5.40 12.35
CA TRP A 80 -10.54 5.66 12.93
C TRP A 80 -11.51 4.50 12.78
N LEU A 81 -11.33 3.62 11.80
CA LEU A 81 -12.10 2.40 11.66
C LEU A 81 -11.95 1.50 12.90
N ARG A 82 -10.78 1.51 13.53
CA ARG A 82 -10.48 0.79 14.78
C ARG A 82 -11.02 1.43 16.06
N ARG A 83 -11.58 2.64 16.00
CA ARG A 83 -12.13 3.32 17.20
C ARG A 83 -13.59 2.95 17.37
N GLU A 84 -14.03 2.68 18.61
CA GLU A 84 -15.44 2.37 18.92
C GLU A 84 -16.44 3.45 18.49
N ARG A 85 -16.05 4.72 18.61
CA ARG A 85 -16.83 5.88 18.18
C ARG A 85 -15.98 6.85 17.37
N VAL A 86 -16.52 7.26 16.22
CA VAL A 86 -15.91 8.24 15.32
C VAL A 86 -16.82 9.46 15.28
N GLY A 87 -16.33 10.60 15.80
CA GLY A 87 -17.08 11.85 15.75
C GLY A 87 -17.09 12.47 14.34
N TRP A 88 -18.05 13.34 14.08
CA TRP A 88 -18.25 13.99 12.76
C TRP A 88 -16.98 14.70 12.24
N PHE A 89 -16.22 15.36 13.12
CA PHE A 89 -14.98 16.06 12.74
C PHE A 89 -13.95 15.13 12.06
N ARG A 90 -13.89 13.86 12.48
CA ARG A 90 -12.98 12.88 11.87
C ARG A 90 -13.45 12.48 10.48
N PHE A 91 -14.74 12.26 10.29
CA PHE A 91 -15.29 12.03 8.95
C PHE A 91 -15.11 13.24 8.04
N ALA A 92 -15.23 14.45 8.58
CA ALA A 92 -14.95 15.67 7.83
C ALA A 92 -13.48 15.74 7.39
N LEU A 93 -12.54 15.47 8.30
CA LEU A 93 -11.12 15.45 7.99
C LEU A 93 -10.75 14.33 6.98
N LEU A 94 -11.39 13.16 7.05
CA LEU A 94 -11.25 12.11 6.05
C LEU A 94 -11.77 12.54 4.68
N GLY A 95 -12.94 13.21 4.65
CA GLY A 95 -13.52 13.75 3.44
C GLY A 95 -12.59 14.76 2.79
N VAL A 96 -12.06 15.71 3.56
CA VAL A 96 -11.09 16.72 3.07
C VAL A 96 -9.83 16.04 2.52
N SER A 97 -9.26 15.06 3.23
CA SER A 97 -8.04 14.38 2.75
C SER A 97 -8.30 13.60 1.46
N LEU A 98 -9.47 12.93 1.33
CA LEU A 98 -9.89 12.22 0.13
C LEU A 98 -10.13 13.19 -1.04
N SER A 99 -10.72 14.35 -0.80
CA SER A 99 -10.90 15.40 -1.81
C SER A 99 -9.57 15.87 -2.36
N LEU A 100 -8.60 16.17 -1.49
CA LEU A 100 -7.25 16.58 -1.90
C LEU A 100 -6.56 15.48 -2.71
N ALA A 101 -6.71 14.22 -2.30
CA ALA A 101 -6.18 13.08 -3.05
C ALA A 101 -6.79 12.97 -4.46
N LEU A 102 -8.12 13.09 -4.59
CA LEU A 102 -8.84 13.04 -5.87
C LEU A 102 -8.47 14.19 -6.80
N LEU A 103 -8.40 15.41 -6.26
CA LEU A 103 -7.95 16.59 -7.02
C LEU A 103 -6.49 16.44 -7.49
N THR A 104 -5.68 15.61 -6.83
CA THR A 104 -4.31 15.33 -7.25
C THR A 104 -4.24 14.22 -8.30
N LYS A 105 -4.98 13.12 -8.11
CA LYS A 105 -5.03 11.99 -9.05
C LYS A 105 -6.28 11.14 -8.86
N TYR A 106 -6.94 10.78 -9.97
CA TYR A 106 -8.17 9.99 -9.97
C TYR A 106 -8.02 8.58 -9.36
N THR A 107 -6.80 8.02 -9.32
CA THR A 107 -6.54 6.73 -8.62
C THR A 107 -6.93 6.75 -7.14
N ALA A 108 -7.06 7.93 -6.52
CA ALA A 108 -7.61 8.08 -5.18
C ALA A 108 -9.07 7.58 -5.04
N LEU A 109 -9.80 7.44 -6.15
CA LEU A 109 -11.14 6.83 -6.20
C LEU A 109 -11.14 5.42 -5.60
N LEU A 110 -10.06 4.65 -5.77
CA LEU A 110 -9.93 3.31 -5.20
C LEU A 110 -9.93 3.33 -3.67
N VAL A 111 -9.29 4.33 -3.06
CA VAL A 111 -9.34 4.54 -1.60
C VAL A 111 -10.69 5.08 -1.16
N LEU A 112 -11.32 5.98 -1.92
CA LEU A 112 -12.69 6.43 -1.65
C LEU A 112 -13.67 5.25 -1.61
N ILE A 113 -13.65 4.38 -2.62
CA ILE A 113 -14.48 3.18 -2.70
C ILE A 113 -14.20 2.28 -1.49
N THR A 114 -12.93 1.96 -1.24
CA THR A 114 -12.53 1.08 -0.14
C THR A 114 -12.98 1.60 1.23
N THR A 115 -12.74 2.88 1.51
CA THR A 115 -13.17 3.52 2.76
C THR A 115 -14.69 3.53 2.86
N THR A 116 -15.41 3.90 1.81
CA THR A 116 -16.87 3.92 1.80
C THR A 116 -17.44 2.54 2.08
N VAL A 117 -16.99 1.51 1.35
CA VAL A 117 -17.42 0.12 1.55
C VAL A 117 -17.15 -0.35 2.98
N THR A 118 -15.96 -0.12 3.51
CA THR A 118 -15.59 -0.61 4.85
C THR A 118 -16.34 0.09 5.97
N TYR A 119 -16.64 1.39 5.84
CA TYR A 119 -17.48 2.11 6.80
C TYR A 119 -18.97 1.80 6.65
N LEU A 120 -19.47 1.52 5.45
CA LEU A 120 -20.84 1.02 5.25
C LEU A 120 -21.02 -0.36 5.86
N LEU A 121 -20.06 -1.28 5.67
CA LEU A 121 -20.06 -2.59 6.32
C LEU A 121 -20.01 -2.46 7.85
N ARG A 122 -19.24 -1.51 8.37
CA ARG A 122 -19.25 -1.19 9.80
C ARG A 122 -20.62 -0.73 10.27
N TRP A 123 -21.28 0.14 9.51
CA TRP A 123 -22.63 0.58 9.84
C TRP A 123 -23.63 -0.57 9.84
N ILE A 124 -23.58 -1.46 8.84
CA ILE A 124 -24.45 -2.65 8.78
C ILE A 124 -24.24 -3.56 10.01
N ARG A 125 -23.00 -3.68 10.51
CA ARG A 125 -22.67 -4.51 11.67
C ARG A 125 -23.03 -3.88 13.02
N ASP A 126 -22.71 -2.60 13.20
CA ASP A 126 -22.76 -1.94 14.50
C ASP A 126 -23.89 -0.89 14.63
N GLY A 127 -24.59 -0.57 13.53
CA GLY A 127 -25.58 0.50 13.44
C GLY A 127 -24.98 1.92 13.53
N ARG A 128 -23.66 2.07 13.46
CA ARG A 128 -22.95 3.33 13.76
C ARG A 128 -22.22 3.90 12.55
N GLY A 129 -22.19 5.23 12.44
CA GLY A 129 -21.30 5.95 11.53
C GLY A 129 -21.90 6.31 10.16
N PHE A 130 -23.14 5.94 9.86
CA PHE A 130 -23.80 6.25 8.58
C PHE A 130 -23.83 7.75 8.25
N ALA A 131 -24.26 8.59 9.20
CA ALA A 131 -24.23 10.05 9.03
C ALA A 131 -22.80 10.58 8.77
N GLY A 132 -21.79 9.93 9.34
CA GLY A 132 -20.39 10.24 9.09
C GLY A 132 -19.95 9.89 7.66
N VAL A 133 -20.39 8.74 7.13
CA VAL A 133 -20.16 8.35 5.73
C VAL A 133 -20.82 9.35 4.78
N ILE A 134 -22.07 9.74 5.04
CA ILE A 134 -22.76 10.77 4.25
C ILE A 134 -21.98 12.09 4.28
N LEU A 135 -21.55 12.54 5.46
CA LEU A 135 -20.76 13.77 5.60
C LEU A 135 -19.45 13.69 4.82
N MET A 136 -18.74 12.56 4.90
CA MET A 136 -17.51 12.32 4.14
C MET A 136 -17.76 12.43 2.63
N LEU A 137 -18.78 11.73 2.12
CA LEU A 137 -19.14 11.73 0.70
C LEU A 137 -19.59 13.13 0.24
N LEU A 138 -20.36 13.84 1.06
CA LEU A 138 -20.79 15.21 0.78
C LEU A 138 -19.59 16.14 0.61
N ILE A 139 -18.61 16.08 1.52
CA ILE A 139 -17.39 16.89 1.43
C ILE A 139 -16.59 16.53 0.17
N VAL A 140 -16.47 15.25 -0.16
CA VAL A 140 -15.78 14.79 -1.38
C VAL A 140 -16.46 15.35 -2.63
N THR A 141 -17.77 15.18 -2.75
CA THR A 141 -18.55 15.67 -3.89
C THR A 141 -18.49 17.19 -4.01
N LEU A 142 -18.66 17.94 -2.92
CA LEU A 142 -18.63 19.40 -2.96
C LEU A 142 -17.24 19.97 -3.26
N SER A 143 -16.17 19.30 -2.81
CA SER A 143 -14.80 19.82 -2.95
C SER A 143 -14.13 19.40 -4.26
N ALA A 144 -14.25 18.11 -4.62
CA ALA A 144 -13.57 17.54 -5.79
C ALA A 144 -14.53 17.28 -6.96
N GLY A 145 -15.84 17.15 -6.71
CA GLY A 145 -16.82 16.75 -7.73
C GLY A 145 -16.96 17.73 -8.90
N TRP A 146 -16.68 19.02 -8.69
CA TRP A 146 -16.72 20.02 -9.77
C TRP A 146 -15.74 19.69 -10.90
N LEU A 147 -14.56 19.12 -10.59
CA LEU A 147 -13.55 18.77 -11.58
C LEU A 147 -14.04 17.63 -12.48
N TYR A 148 -14.61 16.58 -11.87
CA TYR A 148 -15.15 15.44 -12.59
C TYR A 148 -16.41 15.80 -13.38
N ALA A 149 -17.27 16.67 -12.84
CA ALA A 149 -18.42 17.20 -13.55
C ALA A 149 -17.99 18.05 -14.75
N ARG A 150 -16.98 18.92 -14.59
CA ARG A 150 -16.37 19.67 -15.69
C ARG A 150 -15.84 18.72 -16.76
N ASN A 151 -15.10 17.69 -16.36
CA ASN A 151 -14.54 16.73 -17.31
C ASN A 151 -15.62 16.00 -18.09
N LEU A 152 -16.69 15.57 -17.42
CA LEU A 152 -17.86 14.96 -18.06
C LEU A 152 -18.51 15.89 -19.09
N VAL A 153 -18.68 17.18 -18.76
CA VAL A 153 -19.29 18.17 -19.67
C VAL A 153 -18.39 18.47 -20.88
N ILE A 154 -17.07 18.58 -20.68
CA ILE A 154 -16.12 18.99 -21.73
C ILE A 154 -15.70 17.81 -22.60
N PHE A 155 -15.40 16.66 -22.00
CA PHE A 155 -14.77 15.51 -22.66
C PHE A 155 -15.70 14.31 -22.81
N GLY A 156 -16.88 14.30 -22.17
CA GLY A 156 -17.78 13.15 -22.13
C GLY A 156 -17.34 12.03 -21.17
N ASP A 157 -16.16 12.17 -20.56
CA ASP A 157 -15.59 11.21 -19.61
C ASP A 157 -15.11 11.95 -18.34
N PRO A 158 -15.58 11.58 -17.13
CA PRO A 158 -15.10 12.20 -15.89
C PRO A 158 -13.63 11.88 -15.58
N LEU A 159 -13.09 10.77 -16.09
CA LEU A 159 -11.76 10.23 -15.79
C LEU A 159 -10.76 10.38 -16.93
N VAL A 160 -11.01 11.32 -17.86
CA VAL A 160 -10.10 11.60 -18.98
C VAL A 160 -8.64 11.76 -18.55
N GLY A 161 -7.76 11.03 -19.22
CA GLY A 161 -6.32 11.03 -19.04
C GLY A 161 -5.57 11.51 -20.27
N ASN A 162 -4.24 11.56 -20.18
CA ASN A 162 -3.38 12.04 -21.25
C ASN A 162 -3.20 11.04 -22.40
N TRP A 163 -3.73 9.82 -22.26
CA TRP A 163 -3.74 8.79 -23.28
C TRP A 163 -5.03 8.80 -24.12
N ASP A 164 -6.05 9.51 -23.67
CA ASP A 164 -7.36 9.52 -24.33
C ASP A 164 -7.36 10.48 -25.51
N GLU A 165 -8.02 10.10 -26.60
CA GLU A 165 -8.15 10.92 -27.80
C GLU A 165 -8.80 12.29 -27.49
N GLN A 166 -9.73 12.34 -26.53
CA GLN A 166 -10.40 13.59 -26.15
C GLN A 166 -9.45 14.60 -25.47
N SER A 167 -8.28 14.15 -24.98
CA SER A 167 -7.31 15.02 -24.32
C SER A 167 -6.49 15.88 -25.29
N THR A 168 -6.57 15.61 -26.60
CA THR A 168 -5.75 16.21 -27.68
C THR A 168 -4.24 16.01 -27.54
N PHE A 169 -3.80 15.28 -26.51
CA PHE A 169 -2.40 14.97 -26.24
C PHE A 169 -2.05 13.64 -26.90
N HIS A 170 -1.41 13.71 -28.07
CA HIS A 170 -1.03 12.53 -28.83
C HIS A 170 0.46 12.23 -28.66
N TYR A 171 0.77 11.03 -28.16
CA TYR A 171 2.10 10.48 -28.21
C TYR A 171 2.03 9.00 -28.60
N GLU A 172 2.88 8.62 -29.55
CA GLU A 172 2.98 7.23 -29.99
C GLU A 172 4.09 6.53 -29.20
N GLN A 173 3.80 5.32 -28.75
CA GLN A 173 4.77 4.44 -28.12
C GLN A 173 4.64 3.06 -28.73
N ASN A 174 5.78 2.39 -28.90
CA ASN A 174 5.78 1.03 -29.43
C ASN A 174 4.84 0.15 -28.58
N PRO A 175 3.87 -0.53 -29.21
CA PRO A 175 2.95 -1.40 -28.50
C PRO A 175 3.76 -2.56 -27.90
N GLY A 176 3.51 -2.85 -26.62
CA GLY A 176 3.95 -4.11 -26.02
C GLY A 176 2.98 -5.23 -26.40
N TYR A 177 3.49 -6.43 -26.68
CA TYR A 177 2.64 -7.60 -26.92
C TYR A 177 1.91 -8.00 -25.63
N ARG A 178 0.60 -7.74 -25.55
CA ARG A 178 -0.24 -8.14 -24.42
C ARG A 178 -0.90 -9.48 -24.70
N THR A 179 -0.19 -10.54 -24.36
CA THR A 179 -0.72 -11.91 -24.43
C THR A 179 -1.02 -12.42 -23.02
N LEU A 180 -1.77 -13.52 -22.90
CA LEU A 180 -1.93 -14.19 -21.60
C LEU A 180 -0.57 -14.58 -21.00
N SER A 181 0.38 -15.01 -21.84
CA SER A 181 1.76 -15.30 -21.42
C SER A 181 2.46 -14.09 -20.79
N PHE A 182 2.24 -12.89 -21.33
CA PHE A 182 2.79 -11.65 -20.79
C PHE A 182 2.32 -11.37 -19.36
N TYR A 183 1.07 -11.69 -19.02
CA TYR A 183 0.51 -11.49 -17.67
C TYR A 183 0.75 -12.66 -16.70
N LEU A 184 1.11 -13.84 -17.18
CA LEU A 184 1.37 -15.01 -16.32
C LEU A 184 2.86 -15.26 -16.05
N LYS A 185 3.75 -14.66 -16.83
CA LYS A 185 5.19 -14.84 -16.72
C LYS A 185 5.80 -13.93 -15.65
N PHE A 186 6.80 -14.44 -14.94
CA PHE A 186 7.68 -13.69 -14.04
C PHE A 186 9.05 -14.40 -13.94
N GLY A 187 10.10 -13.65 -13.64
CA GLY A 187 11.38 -14.16 -13.17
C GLY A 187 12.58 -13.68 -13.99
N SER A 188 12.35 -13.10 -15.17
CA SER A 188 13.41 -12.49 -15.98
C SER A 188 14.12 -11.34 -15.26
N ALA A 189 13.45 -10.66 -14.33
CA ALA A 189 14.06 -9.64 -13.47
C ALA A 189 15.22 -10.16 -12.60
N LEU A 190 15.29 -11.47 -12.31
CA LEU A 190 16.30 -12.06 -11.44
C LEU A 190 17.63 -12.38 -12.15
N TYR A 191 17.62 -12.48 -13.48
CA TYR A 191 18.80 -12.89 -14.26
C TYR A 191 19.04 -12.06 -15.53
N SER A 192 18.12 -11.17 -15.93
CA SER A 192 18.30 -10.35 -17.11
C SER A 192 19.48 -9.40 -16.95
N LYS A 193 20.33 -9.33 -17.97
CA LYS A 193 21.40 -8.33 -18.06
C LYS A 193 20.86 -6.96 -18.50
N GLN A 194 19.75 -6.94 -19.24
CA GLN A 194 19.07 -5.76 -19.78
C GLN A 194 17.85 -5.44 -18.91
N ILE A 195 17.98 -4.44 -18.05
CA ILE A 195 16.92 -4.06 -17.10
C ILE A 195 15.80 -3.32 -17.83
N GLU A 196 16.13 -2.50 -18.82
CA GLU A 196 15.22 -1.83 -19.75
C GLU A 196 14.29 -2.81 -20.46
N GLY A 197 14.75 -4.04 -20.69
CA GLY A 197 14.00 -5.11 -21.34
C GLY A 197 12.79 -5.60 -20.53
N LEU A 198 12.82 -5.45 -19.20
CA LEU A 198 11.85 -6.08 -18.30
C LEU A 198 10.40 -5.64 -18.58
N ARG A 199 10.19 -4.37 -18.94
CA ARG A 199 8.87 -3.80 -19.28
C ARG A 199 8.23 -4.39 -20.54
N TRP A 200 9.01 -5.11 -21.36
CA TRP A 200 8.56 -5.77 -22.59
C TRP A 200 8.41 -7.28 -22.43
N ILE A 201 9.07 -7.87 -21.42
CA ILE A 201 9.12 -9.32 -21.24
C ILE A 201 7.85 -9.85 -20.58
N SER A 202 7.41 -9.21 -19.50
CA SER A 202 6.19 -9.56 -18.79
C SER A 202 5.68 -8.37 -17.96
N PHE A 203 4.40 -8.40 -17.61
CA PHE A 203 3.81 -7.39 -16.72
C PHE A 203 4.54 -7.37 -15.38
N TRP A 204 4.70 -8.55 -14.76
CA TRP A 204 5.27 -8.66 -13.42
C TRP A 204 6.77 -8.36 -13.37
N ASP A 205 7.55 -8.73 -14.39
CA ASP A 205 8.96 -8.35 -14.46
C ASP A 205 9.12 -6.83 -14.63
N GLY A 206 8.23 -6.19 -15.38
CA GLY A 206 8.23 -4.74 -15.57
C GLY A 206 7.82 -3.97 -14.31
N GLU A 207 6.75 -4.39 -13.64
CA GLU A 207 6.32 -3.84 -12.34
C GLU A 207 7.39 -4.07 -11.27
N TYR A 208 7.90 -5.30 -11.13
CA TYR A 208 8.96 -5.60 -10.18
C TYR A 208 10.24 -4.80 -10.45
N GLY A 209 10.65 -4.72 -11.72
CA GLY A 209 11.83 -4.00 -12.16
C GLY A 209 11.76 -2.49 -11.96
N SER A 210 10.56 -1.91 -11.96
CA SER A 210 10.33 -0.48 -11.66
C SER A 210 10.06 -0.23 -10.16
N MET A 211 9.61 -1.22 -9.40
CA MET A 211 9.40 -1.09 -7.96
C MET A 211 10.74 -1.11 -7.21
N TRP A 212 11.59 -2.07 -7.55
CA TRP A 212 12.86 -2.38 -6.87
C TRP A 212 14.10 -1.98 -7.67
N GLY A 213 13.91 -1.23 -8.75
CA GLY A 213 14.95 -0.64 -9.57
C GLY A 213 14.32 0.42 -10.45
N GLU A 214 14.98 0.77 -11.54
CA GLU A 214 14.47 1.73 -12.51
C GLU A 214 14.69 1.21 -13.92
N ASN A 215 13.76 0.38 -14.39
CA ASN A 215 13.76 -0.10 -15.77
C ASN A 215 13.29 0.93 -16.80
N HIS A 216 13.06 2.19 -16.43
CA HIS A 216 12.64 3.28 -17.31
C HIS A 216 13.67 4.40 -17.47
N PHE A 217 14.69 4.44 -16.61
CA PHE A 217 15.83 5.35 -16.71
C PHE A 217 15.45 6.84 -16.81
N PHE A 218 14.51 7.29 -15.98
CA PHE A 218 14.26 8.71 -15.76
C PHE A 218 15.45 9.40 -15.06
N VAL A 219 16.08 8.70 -14.12
CA VAL A 219 17.17 9.23 -13.29
C VAL A 219 18.46 8.42 -13.46
N ALA A 220 18.39 7.10 -13.43
CA ALA A 220 19.55 6.22 -13.61
C ALA A 220 20.13 6.33 -15.03
N ARG A 221 21.46 6.26 -15.13
CA ARG A 221 22.18 6.29 -16.42
C ARG A 221 22.56 4.89 -16.84
N MET A 222 22.23 4.53 -18.08
CA MET A 222 22.55 3.21 -18.63
C MET A 222 24.06 2.99 -18.77
N GLU A 223 24.87 4.04 -18.95
CA GLU A 223 26.33 3.90 -19.08
C GLU A 223 27.03 3.60 -17.75
N ASP A 224 26.40 3.89 -16.60
CA ASP A 224 26.98 3.64 -15.29
C ASP A 224 26.93 2.15 -14.94
N LYS A 225 28.01 1.44 -15.27
CA LYS A 225 28.15 0.00 -14.99
C LYS A 225 28.01 -0.33 -13.50
N ARG A 226 28.41 0.56 -12.60
CA ARG A 226 28.33 0.33 -11.15
C ARG A 226 26.88 0.43 -10.69
N GLY A 227 26.19 1.52 -11.01
CA GLY A 227 24.76 1.71 -10.72
C GLY A 227 23.91 0.58 -11.30
N MET A 228 24.18 0.16 -12.54
CA MET A 228 23.51 -0.97 -13.17
C MET A 228 23.77 -2.31 -12.45
N SER A 229 24.98 -2.53 -11.94
CA SER A 229 25.30 -3.72 -11.15
C SER A 229 24.55 -3.70 -9.81
N LEU A 230 24.59 -2.58 -9.09
CA LEU A 230 23.86 -2.41 -7.82
C LEU A 230 22.37 -2.61 -8.01
N MET A 231 21.78 -2.03 -9.06
CA MET A 231 20.36 -2.20 -9.38
C MET A 231 19.99 -3.68 -9.61
N ARG A 232 20.80 -4.44 -10.35
CA ARG A 232 20.57 -5.89 -10.53
C ARG A 232 20.62 -6.66 -9.21
N TRP A 233 21.56 -6.33 -8.33
CA TRP A 233 21.63 -6.95 -7.00
C TRP A 233 20.43 -6.56 -6.13
N THR A 234 19.98 -5.31 -6.20
CA THR A 234 18.74 -4.86 -5.54
C THR A 234 17.54 -5.67 -6.02
N LEU A 235 17.39 -5.89 -7.34
CA LEU A 235 16.34 -6.74 -7.88
C LEU A 235 16.42 -8.18 -7.37
N PHE A 236 17.61 -8.73 -7.16
CA PHE A 236 17.73 -10.07 -6.59
C PHE A 236 17.33 -10.11 -5.11
N PHE A 237 17.88 -9.20 -4.29
CA PHE A 237 17.60 -9.13 -2.86
C PHE A 237 16.15 -8.77 -2.54
N ALA A 238 15.51 -7.97 -3.39
CA ALA A 238 14.11 -7.59 -3.28
C ALA A 238 13.12 -8.75 -3.40
N LEU A 239 13.57 -9.95 -3.81
CA LEU A 239 12.71 -11.12 -3.87
C LEU A 239 12.19 -11.47 -2.47
N MET A 240 13.01 -11.26 -1.43
CA MET A 240 12.63 -11.51 -0.04
C MET A 240 11.48 -10.61 0.45
N PRO A 241 11.56 -9.27 0.38
CA PRO A 241 10.41 -8.43 0.73
C PRO A 241 9.20 -8.70 -0.17
N THR A 242 9.36 -9.03 -1.45
CA THR A 242 8.22 -9.39 -2.31
C THR A 242 7.53 -10.69 -1.87
N ILE A 243 8.28 -11.74 -1.50
CA ILE A 243 7.71 -12.95 -0.90
C ILE A 243 7.00 -12.62 0.41
N ALA A 244 7.58 -11.74 1.24
CA ALA A 244 6.95 -11.29 2.48
C ALA A 244 5.64 -10.54 2.21
N MET A 245 5.57 -9.70 1.17
CA MET A 245 4.33 -9.03 0.77
C MET A 245 3.24 -10.04 0.39
N VAL A 246 3.57 -11.07 -0.40
CA VAL A 246 2.63 -12.14 -0.77
C VAL A 246 2.15 -12.89 0.47
N ALA A 247 3.05 -13.26 1.38
CA ALA A 247 2.69 -13.86 2.66
C ALA A 247 1.78 -12.96 3.52
N GLY A 248 2.05 -11.66 3.51
CA GLY A 248 1.22 -10.64 4.16
C GLY A 248 -0.20 -10.59 3.59
N VAL A 249 -0.35 -10.65 2.26
CA VAL A 249 -1.66 -10.70 1.60
C VAL A 249 -2.46 -11.90 2.09
N LEU A 250 -1.87 -13.09 2.13
CA LEU A 250 -2.55 -14.29 2.62
C LEU A 250 -3.02 -14.15 4.07
N ARG A 251 -2.18 -13.57 4.94
CA ARG A 251 -2.51 -13.38 6.36
C ARG A 251 -3.58 -12.30 6.57
N PHE A 252 -3.50 -11.19 5.84
CA PHE A 252 -4.52 -10.14 5.88
C PHE A 252 -5.85 -10.61 5.29
N ALA A 253 -5.84 -11.39 4.21
CA ALA A 253 -7.03 -12.03 3.67
C ALA A 253 -7.66 -12.96 4.71
N GLY A 254 -6.86 -13.79 5.38
CA GLY A 254 -7.34 -14.64 6.47
C GLY A 254 -8.02 -13.84 7.59
N ARG A 255 -7.44 -12.72 8.02
CA ARG A 255 -8.05 -11.83 9.02
C ARG A 255 -9.33 -11.16 8.54
N ALA A 256 -9.37 -10.74 7.27
CA ALA A 256 -10.53 -10.09 6.67
C ALA A 256 -11.74 -11.03 6.65
N PHE A 257 -11.54 -12.28 6.20
CA PHE A 257 -12.63 -13.24 5.99
C PHE A 257 -12.95 -14.10 7.22
N PHE A 258 -11.96 -14.55 7.97
CA PHE A 258 -12.17 -15.45 9.11
C PHE A 258 -12.27 -14.73 10.46
N SER A 259 -11.65 -13.56 10.60
CA SER A 259 -11.70 -12.77 11.84
C SER A 259 -12.59 -11.53 11.73
N ASN A 260 -13.26 -11.34 10.59
CA ASN A 260 -14.13 -10.19 10.31
C ASN A 260 -13.45 -8.82 10.53
N ASP A 261 -12.12 -8.75 10.38
CA ASP A 261 -11.35 -7.51 10.59
C ASP A 261 -11.54 -6.55 9.41
N LEU A 262 -12.33 -5.48 9.62
CA LEU A 262 -12.61 -4.48 8.60
C LEU A 262 -11.36 -3.68 8.17
N SER A 263 -10.36 -3.53 9.04
CA SER A 263 -9.11 -2.88 8.65
C SER A 263 -8.32 -3.77 7.68
N ALA A 264 -8.35 -5.08 7.93
CA ALA A 264 -7.71 -6.04 7.05
C ALA A 264 -8.45 -6.12 5.70
N LEU A 265 -9.79 -6.12 5.73
CA LEU A 265 -10.61 -6.07 4.54
C LEU A 265 -10.31 -4.82 3.69
N ALA A 266 -10.19 -3.65 4.33
CA ALA A 266 -9.84 -2.41 3.63
C ALA A 266 -8.51 -2.52 2.87
N LEU A 267 -7.46 -3.05 3.52
CA LEU A 267 -6.16 -3.21 2.88
C LEU A 267 -6.18 -4.21 1.72
N ILE A 268 -6.86 -5.34 1.88
CA ILE A 268 -6.99 -6.35 0.82
C ILE A 268 -7.82 -5.83 -0.35
N LEU A 269 -8.96 -5.18 -0.06
CA LEU A 269 -9.82 -4.60 -1.08
C LEU A 269 -9.08 -3.52 -1.89
N LEU A 270 -8.38 -2.60 -1.21
CA LEU A 270 -7.57 -1.59 -1.89
C LEU A 270 -6.49 -2.23 -2.76
N THR A 271 -5.71 -3.17 -2.21
CA THR A 271 -4.65 -3.86 -2.95
C THR A 271 -5.19 -4.57 -4.18
N PHE A 272 -6.32 -5.28 -4.03
CA PHE A 272 -6.98 -5.98 -5.12
C PHE A 272 -7.48 -5.02 -6.19
N LEU A 273 -8.19 -3.96 -5.81
CA LEU A 273 -8.72 -2.96 -6.75
C LEU A 273 -7.60 -2.26 -7.52
N SER A 274 -6.50 -1.90 -6.84
CA SER A 274 -5.37 -1.22 -7.45
C SER A 274 -4.59 -2.13 -8.40
N ILE A 275 -4.31 -3.39 -8.02
CA ILE A 275 -3.65 -4.34 -8.93
C ILE A 275 -4.54 -4.63 -10.15
N THR A 276 -5.85 -4.87 -9.92
CA THR A 276 -6.80 -5.10 -11.02
C THR A 276 -6.88 -3.89 -11.95
N SER A 277 -6.93 -2.68 -11.39
CA SER A 277 -6.92 -1.44 -12.17
C SER A 277 -5.64 -1.28 -12.99
N ALA A 278 -4.47 -1.58 -12.43
CA ALA A 278 -3.21 -1.51 -13.16
C ALA A 278 -3.13 -2.53 -14.30
N VAL A 279 -3.58 -3.77 -14.05
CA VAL A 279 -3.67 -4.80 -15.09
C VAL A 279 -4.63 -4.36 -16.20
N ASN A 280 -5.84 -3.92 -15.85
CA ASN A 280 -6.83 -3.45 -16.81
C ASN A 280 -6.30 -2.28 -17.64
N PHE A 281 -5.71 -1.28 -16.98
CA PHE A 281 -5.10 -0.13 -17.64
C PHE A 281 -4.01 -0.55 -18.65
N SER A 282 -3.20 -1.54 -18.29
CA SER A 282 -2.16 -2.04 -19.20
C SER A 282 -2.68 -2.91 -20.36
N MET A 283 -3.90 -3.45 -20.24
CA MET A 283 -4.61 -4.16 -21.32
C MET A 283 -5.27 -3.18 -22.28
N GLU A 284 -5.96 -2.18 -21.73
CA GLU A 284 -6.63 -1.12 -22.48
C GLU A 284 -5.62 -0.25 -23.23
N ILE A 285 -4.46 0.01 -22.60
CA ILE A 285 -3.42 0.88 -23.13
C ILE A 285 -2.12 0.09 -23.22
N PRO A 286 -1.86 -0.58 -24.35
CA PRO A 286 -0.76 -1.53 -24.50
C PRO A 286 0.61 -0.85 -24.64
N PHE A 287 0.78 0.41 -24.25
CA PHE A 287 2.06 1.10 -24.30
C PHE A 287 3.04 0.56 -23.27
N PHE A 288 4.34 0.55 -23.57
CA PHE A 288 5.33 0.14 -22.56
C PHE A 288 5.32 1.02 -21.32
N SER A 289 4.92 2.28 -21.47
CA SER A 289 4.88 3.21 -20.35
C SER A 289 3.84 2.85 -19.29
N THR A 290 2.90 1.93 -19.59
CA THR A 290 1.87 1.48 -18.65
C THR A 290 2.34 0.40 -17.69
N VAL A 291 3.52 -0.21 -17.94
CA VAL A 291 4.10 -1.26 -17.09
C VAL A 291 5.12 -0.65 -16.14
N LYS A 292 4.62 -0.03 -15.07
CA LYS A 292 5.38 0.79 -14.13
C LYS A 292 4.76 0.79 -12.74
N ALA A 293 5.55 0.36 -11.75
CA ALA A 293 5.14 0.28 -10.37
C ALA A 293 4.78 1.60 -9.72
N PHE A 294 5.24 2.75 -10.24
CA PHE A 294 4.85 4.02 -9.65
C PHE A 294 3.36 4.37 -9.88
N PHE A 295 2.65 3.70 -10.80
CA PHE A 295 1.18 3.77 -10.81
C PHE A 295 0.55 3.15 -9.56
N LEU A 296 1.30 2.27 -8.90
CA LEU A 296 1.00 1.66 -7.60
C LEU A 296 1.74 2.36 -6.44
N LEU A 297 2.36 3.54 -6.65
CA LEU A 297 3.06 4.26 -5.58
C LEU A 297 2.13 4.60 -4.42
N SER A 298 0.84 4.80 -4.70
CA SER A 298 -0.22 4.99 -3.70
C SER A 298 -0.41 3.78 -2.78
N LEU A 299 0.06 2.59 -3.18
CA LEU A 299 0.09 1.38 -2.37
C LEU A 299 1.36 1.25 -1.52
N LEU A 300 2.29 2.21 -1.52
CA LEU A 300 3.53 2.11 -0.72
C LEU A 300 3.26 1.76 0.76
N GLY A 301 2.29 2.44 1.38
CA GLY A 301 1.85 2.13 2.74
C GLY A 301 1.32 0.70 2.90
N PRO A 302 0.28 0.29 2.14
CA PRO A 302 -0.20 -1.10 2.09
C PRO A 302 0.91 -2.14 1.86
N PHE A 303 1.76 -1.93 0.87
CA PHE A 303 2.89 -2.78 0.51
C PHE A 303 3.85 -3.00 1.68
N VAL A 304 4.22 -1.93 2.37
CA VAL A 304 5.07 -2.01 3.56
C VAL A 304 4.37 -2.76 4.70
N LEU A 305 3.08 -2.52 4.92
CA LEU A 305 2.32 -3.25 5.96
C LEU A 305 2.23 -4.75 5.64
N LEU A 306 2.00 -5.11 4.38
CA LEU A 306 1.98 -6.49 3.92
C LEU A 306 3.36 -7.15 4.07
N ALA A 307 4.44 -6.45 3.67
CA ALA A 307 5.80 -6.93 3.85
C ALA A 307 6.12 -7.17 5.34
N CYS A 308 5.79 -6.22 6.22
CA CYS A 308 6.02 -6.36 7.66
C CYS A 308 5.25 -7.54 8.28
N GLU A 309 4.00 -7.77 7.86
CA GLU A 309 3.21 -8.91 8.34
C GLU A 309 3.80 -10.25 7.86
N GLY A 310 4.31 -10.30 6.62
CA GLY A 310 5.05 -11.45 6.12
C GLY A 310 6.35 -11.69 6.87
N PHE A 311 7.12 -10.63 7.14
CA PHE A 311 8.34 -10.73 7.93
C PHE A 311 8.09 -11.16 9.37
N ASP A 312 7.04 -10.66 10.03
CA ASP A 312 6.63 -11.13 11.36
C ASP A 312 6.43 -12.66 11.35
N MET A 313 5.73 -13.18 10.34
CA MET A 313 5.51 -14.62 10.18
C MET A 313 6.81 -15.40 9.93
N MET A 314 7.72 -14.87 9.11
CA MET A 314 8.99 -15.51 8.78
C MET A 314 9.95 -15.52 9.99
N MET A 315 10.03 -14.41 10.71
CA MET A 315 10.89 -14.26 11.91
C MET A 315 10.41 -15.12 13.07
N ALA A 316 9.11 -15.37 13.19
CA ALA A 316 8.54 -16.21 14.25
C ALA A 316 9.10 -17.65 14.25
N ARG A 317 9.62 -18.13 13.10
CA ARG A 317 10.09 -19.51 12.94
C ARG A 317 11.59 -19.71 13.17
N SER A 318 12.42 -18.66 13.08
CA SER A 318 13.88 -18.80 13.19
C SER A 318 14.58 -17.47 13.49
N GLY A 319 15.51 -17.50 14.47
CA GLY A 319 16.40 -16.37 14.75
C GLY A 319 17.35 -16.02 13.59
N HIS A 320 17.73 -17.01 12.78
CA HIS A 320 18.55 -16.78 11.58
C HIS A 320 17.79 -15.97 10.52
N MET A 321 16.49 -16.24 10.37
CA MET A 321 15.62 -15.52 9.44
C MET A 321 15.52 -14.04 9.80
N ARG A 322 15.44 -13.75 11.10
CA ARG A 322 15.44 -12.37 11.62
C ARG A 322 16.70 -11.60 11.23
N TRP A 323 17.89 -12.19 11.42
CA TRP A 323 19.15 -11.58 11.01
C TRP A 323 19.21 -11.35 9.49
N MET A 324 18.78 -12.35 8.72
CA MET A 324 18.78 -12.28 7.26
C MET A 324 17.86 -11.17 6.74
N ILE A 325 16.65 -11.01 7.32
CA ILE A 325 15.71 -9.94 6.94
C ILE A 325 16.32 -8.56 7.19
N HIS A 326 17.00 -8.35 8.32
CA HIS A 326 17.70 -7.10 8.61
C HIS A 326 18.82 -6.83 7.61
N ALA A 327 19.69 -7.82 7.39
CA ALA A 327 20.80 -7.69 6.46
C ALA A 327 20.31 -7.37 5.04
N VAL A 328 19.29 -8.08 4.56
CA VAL A 328 18.70 -7.86 3.23
C VAL A 328 18.05 -6.48 3.13
N THR A 329 17.24 -6.09 4.11
CA THR A 329 16.56 -4.77 4.11
C THR A 329 17.57 -3.63 4.13
N ALA A 330 18.61 -3.72 4.97
CA ALA A 330 19.68 -2.72 5.01
C ALA A 330 20.48 -2.70 3.70
N THR A 331 20.77 -3.88 3.12
CA THR A 331 21.48 -3.99 1.85
C THR A 331 20.70 -3.33 0.72
N ILE A 332 19.40 -3.59 0.61
CA ILE A 332 18.52 -2.92 -0.37
C ILE A 332 18.58 -1.40 -0.18
N ALA A 333 18.47 -0.91 1.05
CA ALA A 333 18.50 0.52 1.31
C ALA A 333 19.82 1.18 0.88
N VAL A 334 20.95 0.57 1.22
CA VAL A 334 22.28 1.06 0.86
C VAL A 334 22.48 0.99 -0.66
N MET A 335 22.13 -0.12 -1.30
CA MET A 335 22.28 -0.29 -2.75
C MET A 335 21.39 0.70 -3.51
N ALA A 336 20.15 0.89 -3.09
CA ALA A 336 19.24 1.85 -3.69
C ALA A 336 19.81 3.27 -3.56
N TYR A 337 20.23 3.69 -2.37
CA TYR A 337 20.85 5.00 -2.17
C TYR A 337 22.10 5.19 -3.03
N MET A 338 23.00 4.19 -3.05
CA MET A 338 24.22 4.22 -3.86
C MET A 338 23.92 4.34 -5.36
N THR A 339 22.89 3.63 -5.85
CA THR A 339 22.52 3.63 -7.27
C THR A 339 22.13 5.02 -7.77
N TYR A 340 21.48 5.85 -6.94
CA TYR A 340 20.94 7.14 -7.38
C TYR A 340 21.75 8.36 -6.91
N TYR A 341 22.41 8.29 -5.76
CA TYR A 341 23.04 9.46 -5.13
C TYR A 341 24.56 9.42 -5.05
N LEU A 342 25.18 8.24 -5.04
CA LEU A 342 26.64 8.12 -4.96
C LEU A 342 27.20 7.81 -6.35
N ARG A 343 27.54 8.88 -7.06
CA ARG A 343 28.15 8.87 -8.39
C ARG A 343 29.66 8.66 -8.31
#